data_AF-A0A521UJS7-F1
#
_entry.id   AF-A0A521UJS7-F1
#
_cell.length_a   1.000
_cell.length_b   1.000
_cell.length_c   1.000
_cell.angle_alpha   90.00
_cell.angle_beta   90.00
_cell.angle_gamma   90.00
#
_symmetry.space_group_name_H-M   'P 1'
#
loop_
_entity.id
_entity.type
_entity.pdbx_description
1 polymer ?
#
loop_
_entity_poly.entity_id
_entity_poly.type
_entity_poly.pdbx_seq_one_letter_code
_entity_poly.pdbx_strand_id
1 'polypeptide(L)' 'MKKFILYGFMVLLFGVALWWVLSQKSSEAIQSTKAEFTMEAGRLYHEFWANEAEANEKYLNKIIRVSGEVVDFSAEGK' A
#
# COMPACT_ATOMS: atom_id res chain seq x y z
N MET A 1 32.18 31.57 -9.43
CA MET A 1 32.10 30.71 -8.22
C MET A 1 30.72 30.74 -7.58
N LYS A 2 30.17 31.90 -7.16
CA LYS A 2 28.81 32.01 -6.57
C LYS A 2 27.67 31.39 -7.40
N LYS A 3 27.75 31.48 -8.74
CA LYS A 3 26.74 30.89 -9.65
C LYS A 3 26.72 29.35 -9.61
N PHE A 4 27.87 28.69 -9.48
CA PHE A 4 27.94 27.23 -9.39
C PHE A 4 27.40 26.70 -8.05
N ILE A 5 27.63 27.46 -6.97
CA ILE A 5 27.01 27.20 -5.66
C ILE A 5 25.48 27.33 -5.74
N LEU A 6 24.98 28.33 -6.46
CA LEU A 6 23.54 28.51 -6.68
C LEU A 6 22.93 27.33 -7.47
N TYR A 7 23.58 26.88 -8.54
CA TYR A 7 23.12 25.71 -9.31
C TYR A 7 23.15 24.43 -8.48
N GLY A 8 24.19 24.20 -7.67
CA GLY A 8 24.24 23.06 -6.76
C GLY A 8 23.11 23.08 -5.74
N PHE A 9 22.80 24.26 -5.19
CA PHE A 9 21.69 24.43 -4.26
C PHE A 9 20.31 24.20 -4.93
N MET A 10 20.17 24.62 -6.19
CA MET A 10 18.94 24.42 -6.96
C MET A 10 18.68 22.94 -7.27
N VAL A 11 19.74 22.19 -7.62
CA VAL A 11 19.66 20.73 -7.82
C VAL A 11 19.32 20.01 -6.51
N LEU A 12 19.92 20.43 -5.40
CA LEU A 12 19.61 19.88 -4.08
C LEU A 12 18.13 20.06 -3.72
N LEU A 13 17.58 21.27 -3.91
CA LEU A 13 16.17 21.55 -3.64
C LEU A 13 15.24 20.74 -4.54
N PHE A 14 15.58 20.57 -5.82
CA PHE A 14 14.82 19.71 -6.73
C PHE A 14 14.84 18.25 -6.30
N GLY A 15 15.99 17.73 -5.86
CA GLY A 15 16.12 16.37 -5.35
C GLY A 15 15.25 16.11 -4.12
N VAL A 16 15.25 17.04 -3.17
CA VAL A 16 14.41 16.95 -1.95
C VAL A 16 12.92 17.03 -2.29
N ALA A 17 12.53 17.92 -3.21
CA ALA A 17 11.14 18.03 -3.65
C ALA A 17 10.66 16.75 -4.36
N LEU A 18 11.48 16.18 -5.23
CA LEU A 18 11.17 14.92 -5.91
C LEU A 18 11.06 13.74 -4.94
N TRP A 19 11.99 13.64 -3.98
CA TRP A 19 11.94 12.62 -2.93
C TRP A 19 10.64 12.74 -2.11
N TRP A 20 10.26 13.94 -1.72
CA TRP A 20 9.05 14.18 -0.93
C TRP A 20 7.76 13.79 -1.68
N VAL A 21 7.66 14.15 -2.96
CA VAL A 21 6.50 13.80 -3.82
C VAL A 21 6.42 12.29 -4.08
N LEU A 22 7.56 11.64 -4.32
CA LEU A 22 7.62 10.18 -4.51
C LEU A 22 7.26 9.42 -3.24
N SER A 23 7.64 9.91 -2.06
CA SER A 23 7.29 9.30 -0.77
C SER A 23 5.80 9.44 -0.41
N GLN A 24 5.11 10.50 -0.83
CA GLN A 24 3.65 10.63 -0.58
C GLN A 24 2.81 9.73 -1.48
N LYS A 25 3.20 9.53 -2.75
CA LYS A 25 2.40 8.80 -3.75
C LYS A 25 2.16 7.32 -3.42
N SER A 26 3.04 6.66 -2.68
CA SER A 26 2.86 5.25 -2.30
C SER A 26 1.75 5.05 -1.26
N SER A 27 1.36 6.11 -0.55
CA SER A 27 0.41 6.02 0.56
C SER A 27 -1.01 6.46 0.20
N GLU A 28 -1.16 7.44 -0.69
CA GLU A 28 -2.48 8.03 -0.96
C GLU A 28 -3.41 7.16 -1.81
N ALA A 29 -2.87 6.40 -2.76
CA ALA A 29 -3.66 5.54 -3.64
C ALA A 29 -4.37 4.38 -2.89
N ILE A 30 -3.84 3.97 -1.73
CA ILE A 30 -4.45 2.96 -0.85
C ILE A 30 -5.28 3.61 0.26
N GLN A 31 -4.98 4.85 0.66
CA GLN A 31 -5.72 5.57 1.71
C GLN A 31 -7.07 6.13 1.26
N SER A 32 -7.21 6.52 -0.01
CA SER A 32 -8.49 7.06 -0.54
C SER A 32 -9.60 6.01 -0.56
N THR A 33 -9.22 4.74 -0.72
CA THR A 33 -10.16 3.62 -0.68
C THR A 33 -10.36 3.17 0.77
N LYS A 34 -11.39 3.71 1.43
CA LYS A 34 -11.79 3.21 2.76
C LYS A 34 -12.15 1.74 2.66
N ALA A 35 -11.36 0.90 3.33
CA ALA A 35 -11.71 -0.50 3.49
C ALA A 35 -13.00 -0.60 4.31
N GLU A 36 -13.95 -1.40 3.84
CA GLU A 36 -15.18 -1.71 4.57
C GLU A 36 -14.89 -2.65 5.75
N PHE A 37 -13.82 -3.43 5.64
CA PHE A 37 -13.35 -4.33 6.70
C PHE A 37 -11.84 -4.24 6.89
N THR A 38 -11.39 -4.33 8.14
CA THR A 38 -9.97 -4.47 8.50
C THR A 38 -9.83 -5.66 9.44
N MET A 39 -8.97 -6.63 9.09
CA MET A 39 -8.77 -7.85 9.88
C MET A 39 -7.40 -8.51 9.64
N GLU A 40 -7.02 -9.42 10.54
CA GLU A 40 -5.84 -10.28 10.37
C GLU A 40 -6.11 -11.42 9.36
N ALA A 41 -5.09 -11.83 8.63
CA ALA A 41 -5.16 -12.90 7.62
C ALA A 41 -5.72 -14.22 8.18
N GLY A 42 -5.32 -14.59 9.40
CA GLY A 42 -5.81 -15.80 10.06
C GLY A 42 -7.32 -15.79 10.33
N ARG A 43 -7.89 -14.61 10.60
CA ARG A 43 -9.34 -14.45 10.78
C ARG A 43 -10.08 -14.65 9.46
N LEU A 44 -9.60 -14.01 8.39
CA LEU A 44 -10.19 -14.17 7.06
C LEU A 44 -10.18 -15.64 6.64
N TYR A 45 -9.04 -16.31 6.80
CA TYR A 45 -8.90 -17.74 6.52
C TYR A 45 -9.90 -18.59 7.33
N HIS A 46 -10.01 -18.35 8.63
CA HIS A 46 -10.90 -19.13 9.49
C HIS A 46 -12.37 -18.96 9.11
N GLU A 47 -12.81 -17.74 8.77
CA GLU A 47 -14.19 -17.49 8.36
C GLU A 47 -14.54 -18.18 7.03
N PHE A 48 -13.62 -18.18 6.05
CA PHE A 48 -13.79 -18.94 4.81
C PHE A 48 -13.73 -20.46 5.02
N TRP A 49 -12.87 -20.94 5.92
CA TRP A 49 -12.76 -22.35 6.27
C TRP A 49 -14.00 -22.89 6.98
N ALA A 50 -14.58 -22.11 7.89
CA ALA A 50 -15.75 -22.50 8.66
C ALA A 50 -17.02 -22.54 7.80
N ASN A 51 -17.24 -21.51 6.98
CA ASN A 51 -18.41 -21.43 6.11
C ASN A 51 -18.17 -20.46 4.94
N GLU A 52 -17.74 -20.99 3.81
CA GLU A 52 -17.45 -20.21 2.60
C GLU A 52 -18.67 -19.40 2.09
N ALA A 53 -19.88 -19.95 2.18
CA ALA A 53 -21.09 -19.26 1.70
C ALA A 53 -21.37 -18.00 2.51
N GLU A 54 -21.28 -18.09 3.83
CA GLU A 54 -21.47 -16.96 4.74
C GLU A 54 -20.34 -15.92 4.62
N ALA A 55 -19.09 -16.38 4.46
CA ALA A 55 -17.96 -15.50 4.21
C ALA A 55 -18.12 -14.74 2.88
N ASN A 56 -18.61 -15.40 1.82
CA ASN A 56 -18.91 -14.76 0.55
C ASN A 56 -20.01 -13.71 0.70
N GLU A 57 -21.11 -14.00 1.37
CA GLU A 57 -22.16 -12.99 1.61
C GLU A 57 -21.62 -11.74 2.33
N LYS A 58 -20.66 -11.94 3.24
CA LYS A 58 -20.08 -10.88 4.06
C LYS A 58 -19.02 -10.04 3.32
N TYR A 59 -18.28 -10.65 2.41
CA TYR A 59 -17.04 -10.09 1.85
C TYR A 59 -17.05 -9.88 0.33
N LEU A 60 -18.01 -10.46 -0.38
CA LEU A 60 -18.10 -10.32 -1.83
C LEU A 60 -18.32 -8.85 -2.22
N ASN A 61 -17.54 -8.38 -3.20
CA ASN A 61 -17.53 -6.99 -3.67
C ASN A 61 -17.16 -5.95 -2.61
N LYS A 62 -16.50 -6.38 -1.52
CA LYS A 62 -16.02 -5.50 -0.45
C LYS A 62 -14.52 -5.28 -0.54
N ILE A 63 -14.09 -4.10 -0.13
CA ILE A 63 -12.66 -3.78 -0.02
C ILE A 63 -12.22 -4.12 1.39
N ILE A 64 -11.29 -5.06 1.50
CA ILE A 64 -10.82 -5.61 2.77
C ILE A 64 -9.35 -5.28 2.94
N ARG A 65 -9.01 -4.66 4.08
CA ARG A 65 -7.63 -4.49 4.53
C ARG A 65 -7.25 -5.70 5.36
N VAL A 66 -6.23 -6.42 4.91
CA VAL A 66 -5.71 -7.60 5.61
C VAL A 66 -4.30 -7.30 6.13
N SER A 67 -4.07 -7.59 7.41
CA SER A 67 -2.75 -7.57 8.06
C SER A 67 -2.26 -8.98 8.34
N GLY A 68 -0.95 -9.20 8.32
CA GLY A 68 -0.32 -10.49 8.62
C GLY A 68 1.16 -10.52 8.30
N GLU A 69 1.81 -11.62 8.66
CA GLU A 69 3.21 -11.90 8.32
C GLU A 69 3.30 -12.52 6.92
N VAL A 70 4.23 -12.03 6.10
CA VAL A 70 4.50 -12.59 4.77
C VAL A 70 5.48 -13.75 4.93
N VAL A 71 4.98 -14.98 4.76
CA VAL A 71 5.78 -16.21 4.92
C VAL A 71 6.51 -16.61 3.63
N ASP A 72 5.93 -16.30 2.48
CA ASP A 72 6.49 -16.60 1.17
C ASP A 72 6.08 -15.53 0.15
N PHE A 73 6.91 -15.29 -0.87
CA PHE A 73 6.63 -14.37 -1.96
C PHE A 73 7.14 -14.94 -3.27
N SER A 74 6.22 -15.18 -4.20
CA SER A 74 6.52 -15.54 -5.58
C SER A 74 6.06 -14.43 -6.51
N ALA A 75 6.98 -13.90 -7.31
CA ALA A 75 6.65 -12.96 -8.37
C ALA A 75 6.41 -13.74 -9.66
N GLU A 76 5.15 -13.94 -10.02
CA GLU A 76 4.79 -14.56 -11.30
C GLU A 76 4.66 -13.45 -12.36
N GLY A 77 5.70 -13.31 -13.18
CA GLY A 77 5.75 -12.36 -14.29
C GLY A 77 5.89 -13.09 -15.63
N LYS A 78 5.03 -12.72 -16.59
CA LYS A 78 5.20 -13.02 -18.02
C LYS A 78 6.14 -12.01 -18.66
#